data_AF-A0A135SV69-F1
#
_entry.id   AF-A0A135SV69-F1
#
_cell.length_a   1.000
_cell.length_b   1.000
_cell.length_c   1.000
_cell.angle_alpha   90.00
_cell.angle_beta   90.00
_cell.angle_gamma   90.00
#
_symmetry.space_group_name_H-M   'P 1'
#
loop_
_entity.id
_entity.type
_entity.pdbx_description
1 polymer ?
#
loop_
_entity_poly.entity_id
_entity_poly.type
_entity_poly.pdbx_seq_one_letter_code
_entity_poly.pdbx_strand_id
1 'polypeptide(L)'
;MTTSLPQEPICLLRRLKDLATLSTSSAPSKKSYPSIQSIPRTSSSRLAAAAASPDSPSNDASSTLSTAAVAAAAEQTSVLYLAYGSNLSAETFLGARGIRPISQVNVSAPGLSLVFDLPGLPYTEPCFANSAPRKIPNLPDPSDPPKFPPVPPLPPPSAESNQTKREKNNNTIPTTPDLGWDKGLIGVVYEVTPQDYATIVATEGGGSSYKDILTPCIPLPPRVSVPEKPPIDIPRPFLAHTLFSPSIPDAEPEEPDHATSPHNYTTTTDDDDDKTPTDPRKKWYYRFLRPTRRPDPTYAQPSPRYLNLITSGAAEHELPDDYQRWLNSLVPYTPTSSRQKLAQWLLKALFLPVLLVFFALNKKVANKEGKVPVWLGVTLGVVFNLLWMAYDAVLRPVFGDGERTQEEDGDEKRGWVRGRPWSGRVGRGDEEKMGLLENMD
;
A
#
# COMPACT_ATOMS: atom_id res chain seq x y z
N MET A 1 -24.38 -8.72 -14.38
CA MET A 1 -23.17 -8.21 -15.08
C MET A 1 -23.11 -6.71 -14.90
N THR A 2 -22.52 -6.24 -13.81
CA THR A 2 -22.37 -4.81 -13.51
C THR A 2 -20.95 -4.39 -13.90
N THR A 3 -20.82 -3.70 -15.01
CA THR A 3 -19.59 -3.05 -15.43
C THR A 3 -19.21 -2.00 -14.38
N SER A 4 -18.16 -2.26 -13.60
CA SER A 4 -17.64 -1.33 -12.60
C SER A 4 -17.02 -0.12 -13.31
N LEU A 5 -17.73 1.01 -13.28
CA LEU A 5 -17.14 2.30 -13.64
C LEU A 5 -15.96 2.60 -12.68
N PRO A 6 -14.83 3.12 -13.17
CA PRO A 6 -13.68 3.45 -12.32
C PRO A 6 -14.04 4.57 -11.34
N GLN A 7 -14.14 4.26 -10.05
CA GLN A 7 -14.49 5.23 -9.01
C GLN A 7 -13.25 6.03 -8.54
N GLU A 8 -13.08 7.21 -9.11
CA GLU A 8 -12.34 8.45 -8.75
C GLU A 8 -11.47 8.66 -7.48
N PRO A 9 -10.37 9.45 -7.58
CA PRO A 9 -9.32 9.66 -6.57
C PRO A 9 -9.71 10.53 -5.37
N ILE A 10 -10.62 10.03 -4.56
CA ILE A 10 -11.10 10.64 -3.30
C ILE A 10 -10.08 10.44 -2.14
N CYS A 11 -9.26 9.38 -2.19
CA CYS A 11 -8.18 9.11 -1.24
C CYS A 11 -7.12 10.23 -1.16
N LEU A 12 -6.67 10.71 -2.32
CA LEU A 12 -5.68 11.77 -2.42
C LEU A 12 -6.24 13.00 -1.70
N LEU A 13 -7.51 13.34 -1.95
CA LEU A 13 -8.15 14.47 -1.28
C LEU A 13 -8.12 14.38 0.24
N ARG A 14 -8.34 13.21 0.82
CA ARG A 14 -8.39 13.10 2.27
C ARG A 14 -7.01 13.07 2.91
N ARG A 15 -6.03 12.40 2.31
CA ARG A 15 -4.61 12.49 2.74
C ARG A 15 -4.13 13.93 2.70
N LEU A 16 -4.49 14.62 1.62
CA LEU A 16 -4.20 16.03 1.46
C LEU A 16 -5.00 16.89 2.45
N LYS A 17 -6.24 16.54 2.79
CA LYS A 17 -7.02 17.23 3.83
C LYS A 17 -6.35 17.11 5.19
N ASP A 18 -5.87 15.92 5.55
CA ASP A 18 -5.12 15.71 6.79
C ASP A 18 -3.88 16.62 6.78
N LEU A 19 -3.13 16.66 5.66
CA LEU A 19 -2.01 17.59 5.45
C LEU A 19 -2.38 19.07 5.56
N ALA A 20 -3.54 19.49 5.05
CA ALA A 20 -4.03 20.86 5.10
C ALA A 20 -4.46 21.27 6.51
N THR A 21 -5.15 20.38 7.23
CA THR A 21 -5.56 20.61 8.62
C THR A 21 -4.38 20.71 9.58
N LEU A 22 -3.22 20.15 9.19
CA LEU A 22 -1.96 20.25 9.93
C LEU A 22 -1.22 21.59 9.73
N SER A 23 -1.50 22.32 8.64
CA SER A 23 -0.84 23.61 8.36
C SER A 23 -1.47 24.79 9.12
N THR A 24 -2.67 24.61 9.66
CA THR A 24 -3.36 25.59 10.52
C THR A 24 -3.08 25.23 11.98
N SER A 25 -1.97 25.70 12.53
CA SER A 25 -1.63 25.45 13.92
C SER A 25 -2.60 26.20 14.85
N SER A 26 -3.64 25.52 15.31
CA SER A 26 -4.13 25.71 16.68
C SER A 26 -3.75 24.45 17.45
N ALA A 27 -3.19 24.61 18.66
CA ALA A 27 -2.86 23.50 19.57
C ALA A 27 -3.94 22.42 19.56
N PRO A 28 -3.59 21.11 19.65
CA PRO A 28 -4.58 20.05 19.62
C PRO A 28 -5.48 20.21 20.85
N SER A 29 -6.64 20.82 20.66
CA SER A 29 -7.80 20.54 21.48
C SER A 29 -7.92 19.02 21.47
N LYS A 30 -7.66 18.37 22.62
CA LYS A 30 -7.88 16.93 22.79
C LYS A 30 -9.34 16.69 22.45
N LYS A 31 -9.62 16.30 21.21
CA LYS A 31 -10.95 15.85 20.82
C LYS A 31 -11.28 14.69 21.77
N SER A 32 -12.35 14.86 22.54
CA SER A 32 -12.82 13.84 23.47
C SER A 32 -13.40 12.69 22.66
N TYR A 33 -12.60 11.65 22.43
CA TYR A 33 -13.06 10.37 21.89
C TYR A 33 -12.84 9.27 22.95
N PRO A 34 -13.69 8.24 22.98
CA PRO A 34 -13.57 7.18 23.99
C PRO A 34 -12.29 6.36 23.75
N SER A 35 -11.78 5.74 24.82
CA SER A 35 -10.63 4.82 24.72
C SER A 35 -10.98 3.60 23.87
N ILE A 36 -10.00 3.09 23.10
CA ILE A 36 -10.15 1.86 22.31
C ILE A 36 -10.54 0.65 23.18
N GLN A 37 -10.12 0.66 24.45
CA GLN A 37 -10.43 -0.40 25.42
C GLN A 37 -11.92 -0.46 25.77
N SER A 38 -12.68 0.59 25.45
CA SER A 38 -14.15 0.58 25.61
C SER A 38 -14.89 -0.20 24.52
N ILE A 39 -14.20 -0.57 23.43
CA ILE A 39 -14.77 -1.41 22.37
C ILE A 39 -14.73 -2.87 22.84
N PRO A 40 -15.87 -3.58 22.82
CA PRO A 40 -15.90 -4.97 23.27
C PRO A 40 -15.11 -5.88 22.32
N ARG A 41 -14.55 -6.96 22.86
CA ARG A 41 -13.90 -8.00 22.05
C ARG A 41 -14.94 -8.81 21.29
N THR A 42 -14.63 -9.19 20.05
CA THR A 42 -15.48 -10.08 19.26
C THR A 42 -15.61 -11.43 19.96
N SER A 43 -16.84 -11.92 20.15
CA SER A 43 -17.10 -13.19 20.84
C SER A 43 -16.67 -14.39 19.99
N SER A 44 -16.28 -15.50 20.63
CA SER A 44 -15.93 -16.75 19.94
C SER A 44 -17.08 -17.27 19.05
N SER A 45 -18.34 -17.06 19.46
CA SER A 45 -19.52 -17.40 18.66
C SER A 45 -19.61 -16.58 17.37
N ARG A 46 -19.30 -15.27 17.41
CA ARG A 46 -19.30 -14.41 16.22
C ARG A 46 -18.14 -14.75 15.29
N LEU A 47 -16.96 -15.06 15.83
CA LEU A 47 -15.83 -15.54 15.03
C LEU A 47 -16.12 -16.89 14.37
N ALA A 48 -16.75 -17.83 15.09
CA ALA A 48 -17.15 -19.11 14.53
C ALA A 48 -18.20 -18.96 13.42
N ALA A 49 -19.17 -18.05 13.58
CA ALA A 49 -20.14 -17.73 12.53
C ALA A 49 -19.46 -17.12 11.30
N ALA A 50 -18.47 -16.23 11.47
CA ALA A 50 -17.71 -15.66 10.37
C ALA A 50 -16.79 -16.67 9.66
N ALA A 51 -16.33 -17.71 10.37
CA ALA A 51 -15.54 -18.79 9.80
C ALA A 51 -16.38 -19.84 9.05
N ALA A 52 -17.69 -19.92 9.32
CA ALA A 52 -18.61 -20.81 8.61
C ALA A 52 -18.95 -20.21 7.24
N SER A 53 -18.35 -20.74 6.17
CA SER A 53 -18.66 -20.29 4.80
C SER A 53 -20.14 -20.51 4.46
N PRO A 54 -20.76 -19.62 3.66
CA PRO A 54 -22.13 -19.81 3.18
C PRO A 54 -22.31 -20.96 2.16
N ASP A 55 -21.22 -21.52 1.63
CA ASP A 55 -21.23 -22.51 0.52
C ASP A 55 -20.93 -23.97 0.94
N SER A 56 -21.02 -24.33 2.22
CA SER A 56 -20.95 -25.76 2.60
C SER A 56 -22.31 -26.43 2.37
N PRO A 57 -22.46 -27.39 1.42
CA PRO A 57 -23.67 -28.20 1.34
C PRO A 57 -23.77 -29.03 2.61
N SER A 58 -24.76 -28.70 3.44
CA SER A 58 -25.06 -29.38 4.69
C SER A 58 -25.59 -30.80 4.41
N ASN A 59 -24.69 -31.76 4.26
CA ASN A 59 -24.99 -33.15 4.55
C ASN A 59 -24.48 -33.43 5.96
N ASP A 60 -25.26 -33.05 6.97
CA ASP A 60 -25.42 -33.81 8.20
C ASP A 60 -26.58 -33.25 9.01
N ALA A 61 -27.71 -33.94 8.87
CA ALA A 61 -28.90 -33.73 9.67
C ALA A 61 -28.67 -34.28 11.08
N SER A 62 -28.01 -33.50 11.96
CA SER A 62 -28.27 -33.52 13.41
C SER A 62 -27.48 -32.43 14.14
N SER A 63 -27.94 -31.17 14.11
CA SER A 63 -27.75 -30.28 15.25
C SER A 63 -28.82 -29.20 15.22
N THR A 64 -29.68 -29.21 16.23
CA THR A 64 -30.64 -28.17 16.52
C THR A 64 -29.90 -26.91 16.96
N LEU A 65 -29.36 -26.14 16.02
CA LEU A 65 -29.11 -24.72 16.25
C LEU A 65 -30.48 -24.03 16.31
N SER A 66 -30.74 -23.34 17.42
CA SER A 66 -32.02 -22.67 17.62
C SER A 66 -32.25 -21.62 16.52
N THR A 67 -33.47 -21.57 16.01
CA THR A 67 -33.95 -20.58 15.03
C THR A 67 -33.69 -19.14 15.48
N ALA A 68 -33.50 -18.91 16.79
CA ALA A 68 -33.10 -17.64 17.38
C ALA A 68 -31.64 -17.24 17.07
N ALA A 69 -30.70 -18.18 16.93
CA ALA A 69 -29.31 -17.87 16.57
C ALA A 69 -29.16 -17.50 15.10
N VAL A 70 -29.95 -18.13 14.23
CA VAL A 70 -30.03 -17.79 12.79
C VAL A 70 -30.77 -16.47 12.60
N ALA A 71 -31.83 -16.20 13.36
CA ALA A 71 -32.55 -14.91 13.34
C ALA A 71 -31.69 -13.75 13.89
N ALA A 72 -30.94 -13.97 14.98
CA ALA A 72 -30.03 -12.96 15.53
C ALA A 72 -28.81 -12.68 14.64
N ALA A 73 -28.34 -13.68 13.87
CA ALA A 73 -27.30 -13.50 12.85
C ALA A 73 -27.83 -12.82 11.57
N ALA A 74 -29.11 -13.01 11.25
CA ALA A 74 -29.76 -12.39 10.10
C ALA A 74 -30.17 -10.92 10.32
N GLU A 75 -30.35 -10.47 11.57
CA GLU A 75 -30.81 -9.11 11.89
C GLU A 75 -29.71 -8.03 11.96
N GLN A 76 -28.43 -8.39 11.88
CA GLN A 76 -27.32 -7.41 11.85
C GLN A 76 -26.29 -7.81 10.81
N THR A 77 -26.47 -7.34 9.57
CA THR A 77 -25.46 -7.43 8.52
C THR A 77 -24.25 -6.57 8.89
N SER A 78 -23.31 -7.11 9.67
CA SER A 78 -22.05 -6.44 10.00
C SER A 78 -20.95 -6.78 8.99
N VAL A 79 -19.97 -5.90 8.86
CA VAL A 79 -18.79 -6.10 7.99
C VAL A 79 -17.56 -6.22 8.86
N LEU A 80 -16.76 -7.25 8.61
CA LEU A 80 -15.45 -7.43 9.25
C LEU A 80 -14.39 -6.69 8.43
N TYR A 81 -13.82 -5.64 8.99
CA TYR A 81 -12.82 -4.79 8.34
C TYR A 81 -11.46 -4.89 9.04
N LEU A 82 -10.43 -5.35 8.33
CA LEU A 82 -9.05 -5.42 8.79
C LEU A 82 -8.34 -4.06 8.60
N ALA A 83 -8.00 -3.43 9.73
CA ALA A 83 -7.15 -2.26 9.82
C ALA A 83 -5.68 -2.64 10.10
N TYR A 84 -4.76 -2.02 9.37
CA TYR A 84 -3.31 -2.24 9.52
C TYR A 84 -2.46 -0.95 9.48
N GLY A 85 -3.04 0.17 9.02
CA GLY A 85 -2.38 1.46 8.90
C GLY A 85 -2.84 2.45 9.98
N SER A 86 -3.07 3.71 9.60
CA SER A 86 -3.56 4.76 10.52
C SER A 86 -4.87 4.41 11.24
N ASN A 87 -5.66 3.49 10.70
CA ASN A 87 -6.90 2.99 11.32
C ASN A 87 -6.71 2.17 12.59
N LEU A 88 -5.46 1.80 12.91
CA LEU A 88 -5.11 1.24 14.20
C LEU A 88 -5.23 2.28 15.32
N SER A 89 -5.05 3.58 15.03
CA SER A 89 -5.15 4.62 16.07
C SER A 89 -6.59 5.02 16.33
N ALA A 90 -6.97 5.07 17.62
CA ALA A 90 -8.25 5.63 18.06
C ALA A 90 -8.46 7.07 17.59
N GLU A 91 -7.39 7.87 17.50
CA GLU A 91 -7.43 9.25 16.98
C GLU A 91 -8.02 9.28 15.56
N THR A 92 -7.62 8.33 14.73
CA THR A 92 -8.03 8.30 13.32
C THR A 92 -9.40 7.63 13.19
N PHE A 93 -9.62 6.49 13.85
CA PHE A 93 -10.82 5.68 13.67
C PHE A 93 -12.03 6.24 14.44
N LEU A 94 -11.89 6.45 15.75
CA LEU A 94 -12.95 6.99 16.60
C LEU A 94 -13.03 8.52 16.50
N GLY A 95 -11.89 9.21 16.41
CA GLY A 95 -11.82 10.67 16.40
C GLY A 95 -12.12 11.31 15.04
N ALA A 96 -11.20 11.16 14.09
CA ALA A 96 -11.27 11.84 12.80
C ALA A 96 -12.37 11.30 11.86
N ARG A 97 -12.70 10.02 11.96
CA ARG A 97 -13.80 9.39 11.19
C ARG A 97 -15.12 9.33 11.95
N GLY A 98 -15.10 9.37 13.28
CA GLY A 98 -16.32 9.25 14.08
C GLY A 98 -16.95 7.86 14.04
N ILE A 99 -16.18 6.82 13.68
CA ILE A 99 -16.68 5.45 13.55
C ILE A 99 -16.46 4.73 14.87
N ARG A 100 -17.53 4.18 15.44
CA ARG A 100 -17.45 3.32 16.63
C ARG A 100 -17.79 1.88 16.25
N PRO A 101 -16.81 0.97 16.24
CA PRO A 101 -17.03 -0.42 15.88
C PRO A 101 -17.88 -1.15 16.93
N ILE A 102 -18.62 -2.16 16.45
CA ILE A 102 -19.46 -3.06 17.25
C ILE A 102 -18.59 -3.94 18.14
N SER A 103 -17.52 -4.50 17.57
CA SER A 103 -16.53 -5.30 18.29
C SER A 103 -15.17 -5.25 17.59
N GLN A 104 -14.12 -5.71 18.27
CA GLN A 104 -12.78 -5.80 17.69
C GLN A 104 -12.03 -7.07 18.10
N VAL A 105 -11.11 -7.52 17.23
CA VAL A 105 -10.20 -8.64 17.51
C VAL A 105 -8.85 -8.41 16.84
N ASN A 106 -7.76 -8.71 17.56
CA ASN A 106 -6.42 -8.65 16.99
C ASN A 106 -6.20 -9.87 16.11
N VAL A 107 -5.60 -9.70 14.92
CA VAL A 107 -5.44 -10.79 13.96
C VAL A 107 -4.07 -10.77 13.29
N SER A 108 -3.69 -11.93 12.75
CA SER A 108 -2.64 -12.09 11.76
C SER A 108 -3.26 -12.45 10.40
N ALA A 109 -2.90 -11.70 9.36
CA ALA A 109 -3.22 -11.99 7.97
C ALA A 109 -1.94 -12.44 7.24
N PRO A 110 -1.63 -13.75 7.24
CA PRO A 110 -0.33 -14.27 6.78
C PRO A 110 -0.09 -14.10 5.28
N GLY A 111 -1.14 -13.94 4.47
CA GLY A 111 -1.05 -13.75 3.02
C GLY A 111 -0.65 -12.33 2.58
N LEU A 112 -0.58 -11.38 3.52
CA LEU A 112 -0.25 -9.99 3.24
C LEU A 112 0.99 -9.56 4.04
N SER A 113 1.66 -8.52 3.55
CA SER A 113 2.73 -7.80 4.24
C SER A 113 2.41 -6.31 4.29
N LEU A 114 2.85 -5.63 5.35
CA LEU A 114 2.79 -4.17 5.44
C LEU A 114 3.91 -3.56 4.60
N VAL A 115 3.59 -2.61 3.73
CA VAL A 115 4.56 -1.83 2.95
C VAL A 115 4.21 -0.34 2.99
N PHE A 116 5.17 0.53 2.69
CA PHE A 116 4.99 1.99 2.70
C PHE A 116 5.24 2.58 1.30
N ASP A 117 4.50 2.07 0.30
CA ASP A 117 4.74 2.37 -1.11
C ASP A 117 3.74 3.36 -1.73
N LEU A 118 2.76 3.80 -0.94
CA LEU A 118 1.68 4.62 -1.46
C LEU A 118 2.01 6.10 -1.31
N PRO A 119 2.13 6.86 -2.41
CA PRO A 119 2.68 8.20 -2.37
C PRO A 119 1.80 9.18 -1.60
N GLY A 120 2.46 10.09 -0.90
CA GLY A 120 1.88 11.30 -0.32
C GLY A 120 2.54 12.56 -0.89
N LEU A 121 2.80 13.54 -0.04
CA LEU A 121 3.50 14.77 -0.45
C LEU A 121 4.99 14.69 -0.09
N PRO A 122 5.90 14.83 -1.06
CA PRO A 122 7.34 14.91 -0.80
C PRO A 122 7.68 15.95 0.27
N TYR A 123 8.77 15.71 1.01
CA TYR A 123 9.28 16.55 2.10
C TYR A 123 8.36 16.68 3.34
N THR A 124 7.17 16.09 3.33
CA THR A 124 6.18 16.25 4.41
C THR A 124 5.66 14.91 4.90
N GLU A 125 4.89 14.24 4.06
CA GLU A 125 4.39 12.89 4.27
C GLU A 125 4.58 12.12 2.97
N PRO A 126 5.80 11.66 2.70
CA PRO A 126 6.15 11.16 1.37
C PRO A 126 5.45 9.86 1.01
N CYS A 127 5.14 9.00 1.99
CA CYS A 127 4.39 7.78 1.76
C CYS A 127 3.50 7.37 2.94
N PHE A 128 2.56 6.47 2.65
CA PHE A 128 1.59 5.89 3.56
C PHE A 128 1.59 4.36 3.45
N ALA A 129 0.98 3.70 4.44
CA ALA A 129 0.87 2.26 4.47
C ALA A 129 -0.03 1.72 3.34
N ASN A 130 0.35 0.55 2.85
CA ASN A 130 -0.41 -0.28 1.94
C ASN A 130 -0.18 -1.75 2.35
N SER A 131 -1.10 -2.62 1.96
CA SER A 131 -0.88 -4.06 2.02
C SER A 131 -0.23 -4.51 0.71
N ALA A 132 0.59 -5.56 0.75
CA ALA A 132 1.11 -6.21 -0.45
C ALA A 132 0.96 -7.72 -0.30
N PRO A 133 0.63 -8.46 -1.37
CA PRO A 133 0.66 -9.92 -1.33
C PRO A 133 2.04 -10.40 -0.88
N ARG A 134 2.06 -11.27 0.13
CA ARG A 134 3.30 -11.82 0.65
C ARG A 134 3.71 -13.03 -0.19
N LYS A 135 4.97 -13.06 -0.64
CA LYS A 135 5.58 -14.31 -1.13
C LYS A 135 5.89 -15.19 0.09
N ILE A 136 5.08 -16.22 0.30
CA ILE A 136 5.33 -17.20 1.34
C ILE A 136 6.58 -17.99 0.90
N PRO A 137 7.64 -18.10 1.72
CA PRO A 137 8.74 -19.02 1.42
C PRO A 137 8.14 -20.39 1.16
N ASN A 138 8.51 -21.04 0.05
CA ASN A 138 8.07 -22.40 -0.23
C ASN A 138 8.30 -23.23 1.02
N LEU A 139 7.28 -23.98 1.46
CA LEU A 139 7.47 -24.90 2.58
C LEU A 139 8.69 -25.77 2.23
N PRO A 140 9.62 -25.99 3.18
CA PRO A 140 10.70 -26.93 2.95
C PRO A 140 10.06 -28.26 2.51
N ASP A 141 10.59 -28.84 1.44
CA ASP A 141 10.11 -30.11 0.91
C ASP A 141 10.01 -31.10 2.08
N PRO A 142 8.86 -31.76 2.32
CA PRO A 142 8.72 -32.76 3.39
C PRO A 142 9.77 -33.88 3.32
N SER A 143 10.46 -34.01 2.19
CA SER A 143 11.56 -34.95 1.93
C SER A 143 12.92 -34.49 2.48
N ASP A 144 13.09 -33.23 2.90
CA ASP A 144 14.36 -32.68 3.39
C ASP A 144 14.15 -31.94 4.74
N PRO A 145 14.18 -32.66 5.88
CA PRO A 145 13.93 -32.06 7.18
C PRO A 145 15.00 -31.00 7.51
N PRO A 146 14.62 -29.85 8.09
CA PRO A 146 15.58 -28.84 8.50
C PRO A 146 16.56 -29.45 9.50
N LYS A 147 17.85 -29.52 9.12
CA LYS A 147 18.93 -29.87 10.06
C LYS A 147 18.89 -28.87 11.19
N PHE A 148 18.49 -29.31 12.39
CA PHE A 148 18.58 -28.49 13.58
C PHE A 148 20.02 -27.99 13.71
N PRO A 149 20.27 -26.66 13.74
CA PRO A 149 21.59 -26.20 14.10
C PRO A 149 21.90 -26.70 15.53
N PRO A 150 23.14 -27.15 15.81
CA PRO A 150 23.51 -27.48 17.17
C PRO A 150 23.25 -26.26 18.07
N VAL A 151 22.65 -26.52 19.23
CA VAL A 151 22.29 -25.50 20.23
C VAL A 151 23.48 -24.56 20.43
N PRO A 152 23.38 -23.27 20.07
CA PRO A 152 24.44 -22.31 20.37
C PRO A 152 24.56 -22.18 21.89
N PRO A 153 25.76 -22.16 22.47
CA PRO A 153 25.92 -21.77 23.87
C PRO A 153 25.34 -20.36 24.09
N LEU A 154 24.70 -20.17 25.24
CA LEU A 154 24.09 -18.91 25.66
C LEU A 154 25.04 -17.72 25.41
N PRO A 155 24.61 -16.67 24.69
CA PRO A 155 25.44 -15.50 24.48
C PRO A 155 25.53 -14.64 25.76
N PRO A 156 26.70 -14.06 26.09
CA PRO A 156 26.82 -13.01 27.10
C PRO A 156 26.10 -11.73 26.64
N PRO A 157 25.74 -10.82 27.57
CA PRO A 157 24.92 -9.65 27.22
C PRO A 157 25.66 -8.64 26.33
N SER A 158 24.97 -8.25 25.25
CA SER A 158 25.08 -7.00 24.49
C SER A 158 26.38 -6.72 23.70
N ALA A 159 26.31 -6.88 22.38
CA ALA A 159 27.10 -6.07 21.44
C ALA A 159 26.36 -5.92 20.09
N GLU A 160 26.22 -4.65 19.71
CA GLU A 160 25.87 -4.04 18.42
C GLU A 160 25.72 -4.96 17.18
N SER A 161 24.58 -4.78 16.50
CA SER A 161 24.25 -5.44 15.24
C SER A 161 25.17 -4.98 14.10
N ASN A 162 26.18 -5.78 13.77
CA ASN A 162 26.88 -5.69 12.50
C ASN A 162 25.99 -6.23 11.38
N GLN A 163 25.66 -5.36 10.42
CA GLN A 163 24.93 -5.68 9.19
C GLN A 163 25.70 -6.73 8.39
N THR A 164 25.12 -7.92 8.23
CA THR A 164 25.62 -8.93 7.30
C THR A 164 25.22 -8.56 5.88
N LYS A 165 26.23 -8.35 5.06
CA LYS A 165 26.18 -8.04 3.62
C LYS A 165 25.62 -9.27 2.88
N ARG A 166 24.32 -9.29 2.56
CA ARG A 166 23.70 -10.33 1.73
C ARG A 166 23.94 -10.02 0.25
N GLU A 167 24.53 -10.99 -0.45
CA GLU A 167 24.86 -10.93 -1.88
C GLU A 167 23.62 -10.73 -2.75
N LYS A 168 23.70 -9.78 -3.69
CA LYS A 168 22.68 -9.52 -4.71
C LYS A 168 22.83 -10.55 -5.84
N ASN A 169 21.94 -11.53 -5.89
CA ASN A 169 21.72 -12.29 -7.12
C ASN A 169 20.76 -11.50 -8.02
N ASN A 170 21.29 -11.07 -9.16
CA ASN A 170 20.54 -10.37 -10.21
C ASN A 170 19.66 -11.37 -10.97
N ASN A 171 18.36 -11.39 -10.69
CA ASN A 171 17.32 -11.77 -11.65
C ASN A 171 16.05 -10.98 -11.33
N THR A 172 15.64 -10.14 -12.27
CA THR A 172 14.66 -9.07 -12.12
C THR A 172 13.24 -9.62 -12.14
N ILE A 173 12.64 -9.82 -10.97
CA ILE A 173 11.19 -9.94 -10.75
C ILE A 173 10.88 -8.94 -9.63
N PRO A 174 9.76 -8.19 -9.63
CA PRO A 174 9.48 -7.22 -8.58
C PRO A 174 9.46 -7.94 -7.22
N THR A 175 10.51 -7.73 -6.45
CA THR A 175 10.70 -8.31 -5.12
C THR A 175 9.83 -7.51 -4.16
N THR A 176 9.01 -8.17 -3.35
CA THR A 176 8.45 -7.55 -2.15
C THR A 176 9.62 -7.18 -1.26
N PRO A 177 9.90 -5.91 -1.03
CA PRO A 177 11.11 -5.54 -0.34
C PRO A 177 10.99 -5.83 1.15
N ASP A 178 12.03 -6.48 1.68
CA ASP A 178 12.07 -7.05 3.02
C ASP A 178 12.29 -5.94 4.06
N LEU A 179 11.22 -5.47 4.69
CA LEU A 179 11.28 -4.61 5.87
C LEU A 179 11.81 -5.35 7.13
N GLY A 180 12.29 -6.58 6.97
CA GLY A 180 12.77 -7.43 8.07
C GLY A 180 11.63 -8.08 8.87
N TRP A 181 10.41 -8.09 8.33
CA TRP A 181 9.24 -8.70 8.99
C TRP A 181 8.61 -9.80 8.15
N ASP A 182 8.64 -11.01 8.71
CA ASP A 182 8.26 -12.26 8.06
C ASP A 182 7.07 -12.96 8.75
N LYS A 183 6.32 -12.29 9.62
CA LYS A 183 5.15 -12.90 10.29
C LYS A 183 3.81 -12.54 9.66
N GLY A 184 3.85 -11.91 8.48
CA GLY A 184 2.68 -11.44 7.75
C GLY A 184 2.09 -10.17 8.36
N LEU A 185 0.96 -9.72 7.83
CA LEU A 185 0.32 -8.48 8.25
C LEU A 185 -0.35 -8.68 9.60
N ILE A 186 0.05 -7.92 10.60
CA ILE A 186 -0.63 -7.88 11.91
C ILE A 186 -1.50 -6.64 11.98
N GLY A 187 -2.72 -6.81 12.46
CA GLY A 187 -3.69 -5.72 12.54
C GLY A 187 -4.86 -6.04 13.44
N VAL A 188 -5.91 -5.24 13.30
CA VAL A 188 -7.14 -5.36 14.08
C VAL A 188 -8.31 -5.49 13.12
N VAL A 189 -9.13 -6.51 13.31
CA VAL A 189 -10.43 -6.58 12.64
C VAL A 189 -11.45 -5.88 13.50
N TYR A 190 -12.10 -4.89 12.90
CA TYR A 190 -13.26 -4.21 13.44
C TYR A 190 -14.53 -4.78 12.82
N GLU A 191 -15.50 -5.12 13.65
CA GLU A 191 -16.87 -5.36 13.21
C GLU A 191 -17.59 -4.03 13.13
N VAL A 192 -18.01 -3.63 11.94
CA VAL A 192 -18.63 -2.32 11.68
C VAL A 192 -19.97 -2.46 10.96
N THR A 193 -20.79 -1.42 11.02
CA THR A 193 -22.03 -1.37 10.23
C THR A 193 -21.72 -1.18 8.74
N PRO A 194 -22.61 -1.55 7.80
CA PRO A 194 -22.41 -1.29 6.37
C PRO A 194 -22.26 0.20 6.06
N GLN A 195 -22.94 1.08 6.81
CA GLN A 195 -22.84 2.54 6.67
C GLN A 195 -21.46 3.06 7.11
N ASP A 196 -20.93 2.54 8.21
CA ASP A 196 -19.58 2.86 8.66
C ASP A 196 -18.54 2.32 7.69
N TYR A 197 -18.73 1.10 7.18
CA TYR A 197 -17.85 0.51 6.17
C TYR A 197 -17.84 1.33 4.87
N ALA A 198 -19.01 1.78 4.39
CA ALA A 198 -19.10 2.69 3.25
C ALA A 198 -18.34 4.01 3.53
N THR A 199 -18.38 4.50 4.77
CA THR A 199 -17.59 5.66 5.19
C THR A 199 -16.09 5.33 5.12
N ILE A 200 -15.63 4.20 5.64
CA ILE A 200 -14.23 3.74 5.57
C ILE A 200 -13.77 3.73 4.10
N VAL A 201 -14.48 3.03 3.24
CA VAL A 201 -14.20 2.92 1.79
C VAL A 201 -14.12 4.31 1.15
N ALA A 202 -15.08 5.20 1.43
CA ALA A 202 -15.08 6.57 0.92
C ALA A 202 -13.90 7.41 1.45
N THR A 203 -13.45 7.18 2.69
CA THR A 203 -12.37 7.94 3.31
C THR A 203 -10.97 7.47 2.92
N GLU A 204 -10.79 6.17 2.66
CA GLU A 204 -9.51 5.60 2.24
C GLU A 204 -9.32 5.60 0.73
N GLY A 205 -10.39 5.84 -0.02
CA GLY A 205 -10.44 5.75 -1.48
C GLY A 205 -10.43 4.32 -1.99
N GLY A 206 -11.23 3.47 -1.34
CA GLY A 206 -11.68 2.23 -1.94
C GLY A 206 -12.48 2.56 -3.22
N GLY A 207 -12.06 1.98 -4.34
CA GLY A 207 -12.55 2.27 -5.68
C GLY A 207 -11.54 3.03 -6.56
N SER A 208 -10.64 3.85 -6.00
CA SER A 208 -9.68 4.67 -6.77
C SER A 208 -8.24 4.33 -6.57
N SER A 209 -7.77 4.37 -5.32
CA SER A 209 -6.40 3.99 -4.99
C SER A 209 -6.36 2.64 -4.31
N TYR A 210 -7.38 2.28 -3.55
CA TYR A 210 -7.49 0.95 -2.97
C TYR A 210 -8.60 0.15 -3.64
N LYS A 211 -8.39 -1.15 -3.77
CA LYS A 211 -9.41 -2.15 -4.04
C LYS A 211 -9.76 -2.82 -2.72
N ASP A 212 -11.03 -3.05 -2.50
CA ASP A 212 -11.48 -3.92 -1.43
C ASP A 212 -11.17 -5.38 -1.79
N ILE A 213 -10.49 -6.08 -0.88
CA ILE A 213 -10.16 -7.49 -1.01
C ILE A 213 -10.54 -8.24 0.26
N LEU A 214 -10.95 -9.50 0.13
CA LEU A 214 -11.11 -10.40 1.27
C LEU A 214 -9.79 -11.10 1.56
N THR A 215 -9.35 -11.07 2.81
CA THR A 215 -8.15 -11.78 3.26
C THR A 215 -8.48 -12.71 4.42
N PRO A 216 -7.90 -13.92 4.46
CA PRO A 216 -7.99 -14.79 5.63
C PRO A 216 -7.22 -14.16 6.80
N CYS A 217 -7.88 -14.12 7.96
CA CYS A 217 -7.39 -13.59 9.22
C CYS A 217 -7.42 -14.68 10.28
N ILE A 218 -6.34 -14.80 11.04
CA ILE A 218 -6.20 -15.72 12.17
C ILE A 218 -6.26 -14.88 13.46
N PRO A 219 -7.24 -15.07 14.35
CA PRO A 219 -7.33 -14.29 15.58
C PRO A 219 -6.16 -14.61 16.51
N LEU A 220 -5.56 -13.54 17.06
CA LEU A 220 -4.46 -13.61 18.00
C LEU A 220 -5.02 -13.79 19.42
N PRO A 221 -4.43 -14.69 20.23
CA PRO A 221 -4.86 -14.88 21.60
C PRO A 221 -4.63 -13.60 22.43
N PRO A 222 -5.54 -13.27 23.36
CA PRO A 222 -5.33 -12.13 24.25
C PRO A 222 -4.11 -12.37 25.16
N ARG A 223 -3.48 -11.28 25.63
CA ARG A 223 -2.43 -11.32 26.65
C ARG A 223 -3.01 -11.82 27.98
N VAL A 224 -3.15 -13.14 28.12
CA VAL A 224 -3.50 -13.80 29.39
C VAL A 224 -2.38 -14.77 29.72
N SER A 225 -1.86 -14.68 30.95
CA SER A 225 -0.87 -15.61 31.48
C SER A 225 -1.37 -17.04 31.31
N VAL A 226 -0.65 -17.83 30.51
CA VAL A 226 -1.01 -19.20 30.14
C VAL A 226 -1.12 -20.05 31.42
N PRO A 227 -2.27 -20.67 31.73
CA PRO A 227 -2.33 -21.73 32.73
C PRO A 227 -1.47 -22.91 32.28
N GLU A 228 -0.84 -23.61 33.22
CA GLU A 228 0.20 -24.65 33.02
C GLU A 228 -0.18 -25.81 32.07
N LYS A 229 -1.44 -25.90 31.63
CA LYS A 229 -1.92 -26.72 30.50
C LYS A 229 -3.01 -25.98 29.70
N PRO A 230 -2.70 -25.34 28.56
CA PRO A 230 -3.74 -24.87 27.65
C PRO A 230 -4.27 -26.04 26.80
N PRO A 231 -5.60 -26.21 26.65
CA PRO A 231 -6.14 -26.89 25.48
C PRO A 231 -5.68 -26.09 24.26
N ILE A 232 -4.91 -26.71 23.36
CA ILE A 232 -4.47 -26.07 22.12
C ILE A 232 -5.67 -26.06 21.16
N ASP A 233 -6.60 -25.13 21.37
CA ASP A 233 -7.65 -24.86 20.39
C ASP A 233 -7.07 -23.92 19.34
N ILE A 234 -6.75 -24.47 18.16
CA ILE A 234 -6.16 -23.69 17.07
C ILE A 234 -7.23 -22.73 16.55
N PRO A 235 -7.00 -21.40 16.60
CA PRO A 235 -7.99 -20.44 16.17
C PRO A 235 -8.34 -20.65 14.70
N ARG A 236 -9.63 -20.84 14.40
CA ARG A 236 -10.11 -20.99 13.02
C ARG A 236 -9.96 -19.66 12.26
N PRO A 237 -9.43 -19.69 11.02
CA PRO A 237 -9.36 -18.50 10.20
C PRO A 237 -10.76 -18.06 9.76
N PHE A 238 -10.94 -16.75 9.57
CA PHE A 238 -12.15 -16.15 9.00
C PHE A 238 -11.77 -15.09 7.96
N LEU A 239 -12.71 -14.68 7.12
CA LEU A 239 -12.47 -13.66 6.09
C LEU A 239 -12.79 -12.26 6.61
N ALA A 240 -11.93 -11.30 6.30
CA ALA A 240 -12.18 -9.89 6.56
C ALA A 240 -11.88 -9.05 5.31
N HIS A 241 -12.66 -8.00 5.11
CA HIS A 241 -12.42 -6.97 4.11
C HIS A 241 -11.20 -6.15 4.49
N THR A 242 -10.34 -5.87 3.52
CA THR A 242 -9.22 -4.95 3.70
C THR A 242 -8.97 -4.18 2.42
N LEU A 243 -8.33 -3.03 2.55
CA LEU A 243 -8.05 -2.17 1.41
C LEU A 243 -6.62 -2.42 0.92
N PHE A 244 -6.49 -2.72 -0.37
CA PHE A 244 -5.23 -2.99 -1.04
C PHE A 244 -5.06 -2.10 -2.28
N SER A 245 -3.94 -1.39 -2.40
CA SER A 245 -3.63 -0.61 -3.60
C SER A 245 -2.70 -1.44 -4.52
N PRO A 246 -3.17 -1.93 -5.68
CA PRO A 246 -2.33 -2.70 -6.60
C PRO A 246 -1.38 -1.80 -7.39
N SER A 247 -0.17 -2.28 -7.66
CA SER A 247 0.71 -1.72 -8.69
C SER A 247 0.15 -2.04 -10.07
N ILE A 248 -0.03 -1.02 -10.92
CA ILE A 248 -0.43 -1.22 -12.31
C ILE A 248 0.84 -1.54 -13.12
N PRO A 249 0.96 -2.75 -13.71
CA PRO A 249 2.09 -3.11 -14.55
C PRO A 249 2.17 -2.19 -15.77
N ASP A 250 3.39 -1.91 -16.20
CA ASP A 250 3.64 -1.25 -17.48
C ASP A 250 3.03 -2.05 -18.63
N ALA A 251 2.65 -1.35 -19.71
CA ALA A 251 2.30 -2.04 -20.95
C ALA A 251 3.53 -2.80 -21.45
N GLU A 252 3.36 -4.05 -21.84
CA GLU A 252 4.44 -4.82 -22.45
C GLU A 252 4.92 -4.09 -23.72
N PRO A 253 6.24 -3.91 -23.90
CA PRO A 253 6.76 -3.34 -25.13
C PRO A 253 6.38 -4.26 -26.29
N GLU A 254 5.93 -3.68 -27.40
CA GLU A 254 5.69 -4.44 -28.63
C GLU A 254 7.04 -5.01 -29.07
N GLU A 255 7.15 -6.33 -29.15
CA GLU A 255 8.30 -6.93 -29.82
C GLU A 255 8.27 -6.46 -31.28
N PRO A 256 9.40 -5.98 -31.82
CA PRO A 256 9.45 -5.56 -33.21
C PRO A 256 9.13 -6.78 -34.07
N ASP A 257 8.12 -6.67 -34.93
CA ASP A 257 7.68 -7.71 -35.85
C ASP A 257 8.87 -8.36 -36.55
N HIS A 258 9.31 -9.52 -36.07
CA HIS A 258 10.30 -10.32 -36.77
C HIS A 258 9.60 -10.96 -37.98
N ALA A 259 10.01 -10.46 -39.14
CA ALA A 259 9.69 -10.89 -40.49
C ALA A 259 9.31 -12.38 -40.64
N THR A 260 8.08 -12.56 -41.15
CA THR A 260 7.74 -13.45 -42.28
C THR A 260 8.07 -14.95 -42.15
N SER A 261 7.03 -15.76 -41.89
CA SER A 261 6.93 -17.09 -42.51
C SER A 261 5.84 -17.06 -43.59
N PRO A 262 6.13 -17.48 -44.85
CA PRO A 262 5.17 -17.36 -45.93
C PRO A 262 4.28 -18.61 -46.06
N HIS A 263 3.04 -18.34 -46.47
CA HIS A 263 2.04 -19.23 -47.06
C HIS A 263 1.21 -20.16 -46.15
N ASN A 264 -0.10 -19.87 -46.07
CA ASN A 264 -1.02 -20.49 -47.04
C ASN A 264 -2.30 -19.64 -47.25
N TYR A 265 -2.68 -19.47 -48.51
CA TYR A 265 -3.87 -18.75 -48.95
C TYR A 265 -5.11 -19.64 -48.83
N THR A 266 -6.16 -19.14 -48.17
CA THR A 266 -7.54 -19.34 -48.60
C THR A 266 -8.36 -18.14 -48.17
N THR A 267 -8.80 -17.36 -49.15
CA THR A 267 -9.73 -16.25 -49.03
C THR A 267 -11.11 -16.77 -48.68
N THR A 268 -11.66 -16.34 -47.54
CA THR A 268 -13.10 -16.14 -47.41
C THR A 268 -13.30 -14.82 -46.67
N THR A 269 -13.97 -13.91 -47.37
CA THR A 269 -14.46 -12.62 -46.92
C THR A 269 -15.40 -12.78 -45.73
N ASP A 270 -15.05 -12.17 -44.60
CA ASP A 270 -15.99 -11.51 -43.70
C ASP A 270 -15.20 -10.37 -43.02
N ASP A 271 -15.60 -9.14 -43.32
CA ASP A 271 -15.11 -7.89 -42.74
C ASP A 271 -15.56 -7.79 -41.27
N ASP A 272 -14.97 -8.59 -40.38
CA ASP A 272 -14.98 -8.31 -38.94
C ASP A 272 -13.61 -7.80 -38.54
N ASP A 273 -13.56 -6.47 -38.49
CA ASP A 273 -12.50 -5.60 -38.00
C ASP A 273 -12.18 -5.98 -36.54
N ASP A 274 -11.39 -7.05 -36.33
CA ASP A 274 -10.91 -7.55 -35.03
C ASP A 274 -9.92 -6.55 -34.42
N LYS A 275 -10.45 -5.37 -34.07
CA LYS A 275 -9.76 -4.38 -33.27
C LYS A 275 -9.72 -4.90 -31.84
N THR A 276 -8.69 -5.69 -31.56
CA THR A 276 -8.21 -5.91 -30.19
C THR A 276 -8.30 -4.56 -29.43
N PRO A 277 -8.94 -4.50 -28.24
CA PRO A 277 -9.14 -3.25 -27.53
C PRO A 277 -7.80 -2.56 -27.33
N THR A 278 -7.60 -1.40 -27.97
CA THR A 278 -6.32 -0.69 -27.92
C THR A 278 -6.03 -0.32 -26.47
N ASP A 279 -5.01 -0.95 -25.87
CA ASP A 279 -4.70 -0.78 -24.45
C ASP A 279 -4.47 0.72 -24.14
N PRO A 280 -5.29 1.35 -23.28
CA PRO A 280 -5.14 2.76 -22.95
C PRO A 280 -3.79 3.08 -22.31
N ARG A 281 -3.08 2.07 -21.76
CA ARG A 281 -1.73 2.20 -21.19
C ARG A 281 -0.68 2.56 -22.22
N LYS A 282 -0.89 2.22 -23.50
CA LYS A 282 0.04 2.52 -24.60
C LYS A 282 -0.01 3.98 -25.05
N LYS A 283 -1.05 4.73 -24.67
CA LYS A 283 -1.22 6.13 -25.12
C LYS A 283 -0.30 7.08 -24.35
N TRP A 284 0.30 8.04 -25.04
CA TRP A 284 1.28 8.98 -24.46
C TRP A 284 0.77 9.73 -23.22
N TYR A 285 -0.52 10.03 -23.17
CA TYR A 285 -1.17 10.76 -22.08
C TYR A 285 -1.42 9.91 -20.84
N TYR A 286 -1.34 8.57 -20.95
CA TYR A 286 -1.52 7.66 -19.82
C TYR A 286 -0.51 7.93 -18.71
N ARG A 287 0.68 8.43 -19.04
CA ARG A 287 1.69 8.85 -18.06
C ARG A 287 1.17 9.87 -17.03
N PHE A 288 0.21 10.71 -17.41
CA PHE A 288 -0.36 11.74 -16.53
C PHE A 288 -1.49 11.19 -15.66
N LEU A 289 -2.09 10.07 -16.06
CA LEU A 289 -3.18 9.40 -15.34
C LEU A 289 -2.67 8.27 -14.44
N ARG A 290 -1.52 7.68 -14.77
CA ARG A 290 -0.90 6.59 -14.01
C ARG A 290 -0.49 7.10 -12.61
N PRO A 291 -1.01 6.50 -11.53
CA PRO A 291 -0.56 6.83 -10.19
C PRO A 291 0.95 6.64 -10.06
N THR A 292 1.63 7.63 -9.47
CA THR A 292 3.06 7.53 -9.21
C THR A 292 3.33 6.38 -8.24
N ARG A 293 4.18 5.42 -8.62
CA ARG A 293 4.69 4.38 -7.73
C ARG A 293 6.18 4.19 -7.95
N ARG A 294 6.90 3.99 -6.86
CA ARG A 294 8.33 3.65 -6.92
C ARG A 294 8.51 2.20 -7.37
N PRO A 295 9.53 1.89 -8.17
CA PRO A 295 9.87 0.51 -8.53
C PRO A 295 10.20 -0.35 -7.31
N ASP A 296 10.80 0.25 -6.29
CA ASP A 296 11.08 -0.36 -5.00
C ASP A 296 10.06 0.11 -3.94
N PRO A 297 9.16 -0.77 -3.45
CA PRO A 297 8.17 -0.45 -2.41
C PRO A 297 8.75 -0.06 -1.04
N THR A 298 10.03 -0.34 -0.74
CA THR A 298 10.69 0.05 0.53
C THR A 298 11.44 1.36 0.47
N TYR A 299 11.53 1.96 -0.71
CA TYR A 299 12.39 3.12 -0.91
C TYR A 299 12.01 4.29 0.01
N ALA A 300 10.72 4.62 0.02
CA ALA A 300 10.17 5.76 0.72
C ALA A 300 9.97 5.49 2.22
N GLN A 301 10.26 6.49 3.04
CA GLN A 301 10.11 6.42 4.49
C GLN A 301 8.84 7.17 4.94
N PRO A 302 7.96 6.57 5.73
CA PRO A 302 6.78 7.27 6.24
C PRO A 302 7.16 8.43 7.16
N SER A 303 6.27 9.43 7.29
CA SER A 303 6.53 10.56 8.19
C SER A 303 6.51 10.16 9.67
N PRO A 304 7.18 10.92 10.55
CA PRO A 304 7.17 10.64 12.00
C PRO A 304 5.74 10.65 12.56
N ARG A 305 4.90 11.58 12.08
CA ARG A 305 3.49 11.68 12.47
C ARG A 305 2.73 10.42 12.06
N TYR A 306 2.89 9.96 10.82
CA TYR A 306 2.16 8.80 10.32
C TYR A 306 2.62 7.50 11.02
N LEU A 307 3.92 7.33 11.23
CA LEU A 307 4.43 6.22 12.04
C LEU A 307 3.87 6.26 13.46
N ASN A 308 3.78 7.44 14.08
CA ASN A 308 3.20 7.56 15.42
C ASN A 308 1.75 7.07 15.48
N LEU A 309 0.93 7.28 14.43
CA LEU A 309 -0.43 6.73 14.39
C LEU A 309 -0.44 5.20 14.37
N ILE A 310 0.51 4.59 13.66
CA ILE A 310 0.60 3.12 13.56
C ILE A 310 1.17 2.54 14.86
N THR A 311 2.24 3.13 15.40
CA THR A 311 2.87 2.65 16.64
C THR A 311 1.98 2.89 17.86
N SER A 312 1.32 4.04 17.98
CA SER A 312 0.37 4.30 19.06
C SER A 312 -0.83 3.37 18.97
N GLY A 313 -1.41 3.20 17.77
CA GLY A 313 -2.51 2.25 17.55
C GLY A 313 -2.13 0.82 17.90
N ALA A 314 -0.95 0.36 17.49
CA ALA A 314 -0.45 -0.96 17.84
C ALA A 314 -0.32 -1.16 19.37
N ALA A 315 0.12 -0.13 20.09
CA ALA A 315 0.21 -0.14 21.55
C ALA A 315 -1.18 -0.09 22.22
N GLU A 316 -2.08 0.77 21.73
CA GLU A 316 -3.47 0.93 22.19
C GLU A 316 -4.24 -0.41 22.11
N HIS A 317 -4.00 -1.19 21.05
CA HIS A 317 -4.59 -2.51 20.84
C HIS A 317 -3.81 -3.67 21.47
N GLU A 318 -2.70 -3.40 22.14
CA GLU A 318 -1.85 -4.43 22.75
C GLU A 318 -1.39 -5.51 21.75
N LEU A 319 -1.10 -5.11 20.50
CA LEU A 319 -0.56 -6.01 19.46
C LEU A 319 0.72 -6.73 19.95
N PRO A 320 1.13 -7.86 19.36
CA PRO A 320 2.31 -8.61 19.79
C PRO A 320 3.57 -7.74 20.02
N ASP A 321 4.31 -7.99 21.10
CA ASP A 321 5.45 -7.14 21.48
C ASP A 321 6.56 -7.11 20.43
N ASP A 322 6.78 -8.22 19.74
CA ASP A 322 7.72 -8.31 18.61
C ASP A 322 7.29 -7.43 17.43
N TYR A 323 5.99 -7.40 17.11
CA TYR A 323 5.44 -6.50 16.10
C TYR A 323 5.59 -5.04 16.51
N GLN A 324 5.31 -4.70 17.77
CA GLN A 324 5.51 -3.34 18.26
C GLN A 324 6.98 -2.92 18.23
N ARG A 325 7.91 -3.80 18.62
CA ARG A 325 9.36 -3.54 18.50
C ARG A 325 9.78 -3.32 17.06
N TRP A 326 9.27 -4.14 16.14
CA TRP A 326 9.53 -3.98 14.72
C TRP A 326 8.99 -2.64 14.19
N LEU A 327 7.75 -2.27 14.49
CA LEU A 327 7.19 -0.97 14.10
C LEU A 327 8.01 0.20 14.63
N ASN A 328 8.49 0.12 15.87
CA ASN A 328 9.34 1.15 16.48
C ASN A 328 10.77 1.19 15.90
N SER A 329 11.22 0.12 15.23
CA SER A 329 12.52 0.08 14.55
C SER A 329 12.50 0.74 13.17
N LEU A 330 11.30 1.04 12.62
CA LEU A 330 11.16 1.69 11.33
C LEU A 330 11.68 3.13 11.38
N VAL A 331 12.48 3.51 10.38
CA VAL A 331 13.09 4.83 10.31
C VAL A 331 12.10 5.84 9.72
N PRO A 332 11.69 6.89 10.48
CA PRO A 332 10.85 7.95 9.95
C PRO A 332 11.62 8.86 8.99
N TYR A 333 10.92 9.44 8.02
CA TYR A 333 11.44 10.50 7.17
C TYR A 333 11.68 11.79 7.98
N THR A 334 12.87 12.37 7.87
CA THR A 334 13.18 13.69 8.41
C THR A 334 13.92 14.54 7.37
N PRO A 335 13.52 15.81 7.18
CA PRO A 335 14.27 16.71 6.32
C PRO A 335 15.59 17.08 7.00
N THR A 336 16.71 16.68 6.41
CA THR A 336 18.05 16.85 6.96
C THR A 336 18.68 18.18 6.56
N SER A 337 18.42 18.67 5.34
CA SER A 337 19.03 19.92 4.85
C SER A 337 18.11 21.13 4.92
N SER A 338 18.70 22.33 5.06
CA SER A 338 17.95 23.60 4.94
C SER A 338 17.33 23.78 3.55
N ARG A 339 17.91 23.16 2.51
CA ARG A 339 17.35 23.15 1.15
C ARG A 339 16.08 22.32 1.09
N GLN A 340 16.04 21.15 1.72
CA GLN A 340 14.81 20.35 1.85
C GLN A 340 13.74 21.10 2.64
N LYS A 341 14.09 21.83 3.71
CA LYS A 341 13.13 22.66 4.45
C LYS A 341 12.56 23.80 3.60
N LEU A 342 13.40 24.44 2.78
CA LEU A 342 12.94 25.44 1.81
C LEU A 342 12.01 24.82 0.76
N ALA A 343 12.38 23.66 0.19
CA ALA A 343 11.56 22.92 -0.76
C ALA A 343 10.21 22.50 -0.16
N GLN A 344 10.23 22.04 1.09
CA GLN A 344 9.04 21.70 1.86
C GLN A 344 8.10 22.91 1.98
N TRP A 345 8.64 24.07 2.33
CA TRP A 345 7.88 25.31 2.44
C TRP A 345 7.32 25.76 1.08
N LEU A 346 8.15 25.76 0.03
CA LEU A 346 7.75 26.12 -1.33
C LEU A 346 6.64 25.20 -1.86
N LEU A 347 6.81 23.88 -1.67
CA LEU A 347 5.83 22.89 -2.11
C LEU A 347 4.50 23.07 -1.38
N LYS A 348 4.52 23.30 -0.05
CA LYS A 348 3.31 23.63 0.71
C LYS A 348 2.68 24.94 0.23
N ALA A 349 3.47 26.00 0.05
CA ALA A 349 2.99 27.31 -0.39
C ALA A 349 2.34 27.24 -1.78
N LEU A 350 2.85 26.39 -2.68
CA LEU A 350 2.28 26.17 -4.01
C LEU A 350 1.06 25.26 -3.98
N PHE A 351 1.13 24.14 -3.25
CA PHE A 351 0.13 23.08 -3.33
C PHE A 351 -1.07 23.28 -2.39
N LEU A 352 -0.86 23.90 -1.22
CA LEU A 352 -1.94 24.14 -0.25
C LEU A 352 -3.06 25.05 -0.81
N PRO A 353 -2.78 26.17 -1.52
CA PRO A 353 -3.84 26.97 -2.13
C PRO A 353 -4.63 26.19 -3.19
N VAL A 354 -3.95 25.40 -4.04
CA VAL A 354 -4.60 24.54 -5.04
C VAL A 354 -5.57 23.58 -4.36
N LEU A 355 -5.12 22.98 -3.26
CA LEU A 355 -5.93 22.07 -2.47
C LEU A 355 -7.12 22.77 -1.78
N LEU A 356 -6.95 23.98 -1.25
CA LEU A 356 -8.04 24.76 -0.65
C LEU A 356 -9.09 25.17 -1.67
N VAL A 357 -8.67 25.61 -2.86
CA VAL A 357 -9.58 25.90 -3.99
C VAL A 357 -10.34 24.65 -4.38
N PHE A 358 -9.66 23.50 -4.45
CA PHE A 358 -10.30 22.23 -4.71
C PHE A 358 -11.35 21.91 -3.65
N PHE A 359 -11.04 22.04 -2.35
CA PHE A 359 -12.03 21.76 -1.29
C PHE A 359 -13.24 22.70 -1.35
N ALA A 360 -13.02 23.97 -1.67
CA ALA A 360 -14.09 24.93 -1.87
C ALA A 360 -14.97 24.54 -3.06
N LEU A 361 -14.36 24.09 -4.17
CA LEU A 361 -15.08 23.63 -5.35
C LEU A 361 -15.84 22.33 -5.08
N ASN A 362 -15.20 21.37 -4.41
CA ASN A 362 -15.83 20.12 -4.00
C ASN A 362 -17.05 20.38 -3.11
N LYS A 363 -16.96 21.29 -2.14
CA LYS A 363 -18.11 21.67 -1.30
C LYS A 363 -19.28 22.24 -2.12
N LYS A 364 -19.00 22.92 -3.23
CA LYS A 364 -20.03 23.52 -4.10
C LYS A 364 -20.63 22.54 -5.10
N VAL A 365 -19.86 21.55 -5.54
CA VAL A 365 -20.25 20.64 -6.64
C VAL A 365 -20.59 19.23 -6.13
N ALA A 366 -20.26 18.88 -4.87
CA ALA A 366 -20.62 17.59 -4.29
C ALA A 366 -22.14 17.41 -4.27
N ASN A 367 -22.60 16.27 -4.79
CA ASN A 367 -24.01 15.89 -4.77
C ASN A 367 -24.50 15.71 -3.32
N LYS A 368 -25.83 15.64 -3.10
CA LYS A 368 -26.43 15.42 -1.76
C LYS A 368 -25.92 14.15 -1.05
N GLU A 369 -25.29 13.23 -1.79
CA GLU A 369 -24.63 12.01 -1.31
C GLU A 369 -23.15 12.19 -0.91
N GLY A 370 -22.59 13.40 -1.01
CA GLY A 370 -21.19 13.70 -0.67
C GLY A 370 -20.15 13.16 -1.66
N LYS A 371 -20.59 12.62 -2.81
CA LYS A 371 -19.70 12.08 -3.85
C LYS A 371 -19.09 13.21 -4.70
N VAL A 372 -17.78 13.12 -4.92
CA VAL A 372 -17.02 14.02 -5.81
C VAL A 372 -17.35 13.68 -7.26
N PRO A 373 -17.48 14.66 -8.18
CA PRO A 373 -17.76 14.36 -9.58
C PRO A 373 -16.54 13.86 -10.37
N VAL A 374 -16.72 12.77 -11.13
CA VAL A 374 -16.02 12.43 -12.39
C VAL A 374 -14.63 13.03 -12.59
N TRP A 375 -14.72 14.08 -13.37
CA TRP A 375 -13.67 14.91 -13.89
C TRP A 375 -12.85 15.58 -12.79
N LEU A 376 -13.47 15.91 -11.65
CA LEU A 376 -12.84 16.66 -10.58
C LEU A 376 -11.84 15.76 -9.84
N GLY A 377 -12.22 14.52 -9.55
CA GLY A 377 -11.29 13.51 -9.08
C GLY A 377 -10.12 13.33 -10.06
N VAL A 378 -10.40 13.00 -11.31
CA VAL A 378 -9.36 12.79 -12.34
C VAL A 378 -8.40 13.99 -12.45
N THR A 379 -8.93 15.21 -12.41
CA THR A 379 -8.13 16.45 -12.46
C THR A 379 -7.12 16.52 -11.31
N LEU A 380 -7.54 16.20 -10.08
CA LEU A 380 -6.62 16.18 -8.94
C LEU A 380 -5.55 15.10 -9.09
N GLY A 381 -5.93 13.91 -9.56
CA GLY A 381 -4.97 12.83 -9.83
C GLY A 381 -3.88 13.26 -10.81
N VAL A 382 -4.27 13.94 -11.90
CA VAL A 382 -3.33 14.52 -12.88
C VAL A 382 -2.43 15.58 -12.24
N VAL A 383 -2.99 16.51 -11.46
CA VAL A 383 -2.20 17.54 -10.76
C VAL A 383 -1.19 16.91 -9.80
N PHE A 384 -1.60 15.87 -9.07
CA PHE A 384 -0.73 15.15 -8.15
C PHE A 384 0.40 14.40 -8.89
N ASN A 385 0.10 13.75 -10.01
CA ASN A 385 1.11 13.10 -10.85
C ASN A 385 2.08 14.12 -11.47
N LEU A 386 1.59 15.29 -11.90
CA LEU A 386 2.43 16.39 -12.38
C LEU A 386 3.35 16.92 -11.28
N LEU A 387 2.85 17.02 -10.03
CA LEU A 387 3.66 17.39 -8.88
C LEU A 387 4.80 16.38 -8.64
N TRP A 388 4.52 15.09 -8.73
CA TRP A 388 5.55 14.05 -8.61
C TRP A 388 6.55 14.07 -9.78
N MET A 389 6.10 14.30 -11.01
CA MET A 389 6.99 14.50 -12.15
C MET A 389 7.91 15.72 -11.96
N ALA A 390 7.37 16.84 -11.50
CA ALA A 390 8.17 18.03 -11.19
C ALA A 390 9.15 17.77 -10.03
N TYR A 391 8.74 16.99 -9.04
CA TYR A 391 9.60 16.57 -7.95
C TYR A 391 10.79 15.75 -8.47
N ASP A 392 10.54 14.72 -9.28
CA ASP A 392 11.59 13.84 -9.80
C ASP A 392 12.54 14.57 -10.76
N ALA A 393 12.01 15.48 -11.60
CA ALA A 393 12.79 16.19 -12.60
C ALA A 393 13.56 17.40 -12.04
N VAL A 394 13.03 18.08 -11.00
CA VAL A 394 13.57 19.36 -10.53
C VAL A 394 13.81 19.37 -9.03
N LEU A 395 12.82 19.04 -8.19
CA LEU A 395 12.97 19.28 -6.76
C LEU A 395 14.01 18.32 -6.14
N ARG A 396 13.98 17.03 -6.49
CA ARG A 396 14.90 16.03 -5.96
C ARG A 396 16.36 16.33 -6.35
N PRO A 397 16.69 16.64 -7.63
CA PRO A 397 18.06 17.04 -7.99
C PRO A 397 18.56 18.34 -7.33
N VAL A 398 17.69 19.32 -7.12
CA VAL A 398 18.09 20.66 -6.64
C VAL A 398 18.12 20.75 -5.11
N PHE A 399 17.11 20.20 -4.45
CA PHE A 399 16.88 20.37 -3.02
C PHE A 399 17.20 19.13 -2.19
N GLY A 400 17.42 17.97 -2.81
CA GLY A 400 17.70 16.71 -2.14
C GLY A 400 16.48 15.80 -2.04
N ASP A 401 16.63 14.63 -1.41
CA ASP A 401 15.59 13.61 -1.39
C ASP A 401 14.43 13.99 -0.44
N GLY A 402 13.22 14.02 -0.96
CA GLY A 402 11.99 14.33 -0.23
C GLY A 402 11.25 13.09 0.28
N GLU A 403 11.76 11.89 0.03
CA GLU A 403 11.14 10.62 0.39
C GLU A 403 11.94 9.81 1.39
N ARG A 404 13.26 10.05 1.47
CA ARG A 404 14.16 9.36 2.37
C ARG A 404 15.09 10.34 3.08
N THR A 405 15.31 10.10 4.37
CA THR A 405 16.31 10.79 5.17
C THR A 405 17.69 10.53 4.57
N GLN A 406 18.44 11.59 4.27
CA GLN A 406 19.81 11.48 3.78
C GLN A 406 20.75 11.48 4.98
N GLU A 407 21.65 10.51 5.07
CA GLU A 407 22.75 10.56 6.04
C GLU A 407 23.60 11.79 5.73
N GLU A 408 24.00 12.54 6.76
CA GLU A 408 24.95 13.63 6.59
C GLU A 408 26.26 13.01 6.10
N ASP A 409 26.54 13.14 4.80
CA ASP A 409 27.87 12.88 4.24
C ASP A 409 28.85 13.77 5.03
N GLY A 410 29.56 13.18 5.99
CA GLY A 410 30.64 13.86 6.70
C GLY A 410 31.67 14.31 5.67
N ASP A 411 31.78 15.63 5.48
CA ASP A 411 32.81 16.38 4.76
C ASP A 411 33.77 15.59 3.84
N GLU A 412 33.24 14.89 2.84
CA GLU A 412 34.04 14.51 1.68
C GLU A 412 33.71 15.45 0.52
N LYS A 413 34.63 16.39 0.30
CA LYS A 413 34.68 17.33 -0.82
C LYS A 413 34.33 16.62 -2.13
N ARG A 414 33.06 16.69 -2.54
CA ARG A 414 32.64 16.23 -3.87
C ARG A 414 33.25 17.14 -4.93
N GLY A 415 34.34 16.64 -5.52
CA GLY A 415 34.89 17.14 -6.76
C GLY A 415 33.79 17.25 -7.82
N TRP A 416 33.76 18.41 -8.45
CA TRP A 416 32.85 18.77 -9.52
C TRP A 416 33.05 17.84 -10.73
N VAL A 417 32.25 16.77 -10.84
CA VAL A 417 32.18 16.00 -12.08
C VAL A 417 31.34 16.81 -13.07
N ARG A 418 32.02 17.58 -13.92
CA ARG A 418 31.41 18.23 -15.10
C ARG A 418 30.77 17.15 -15.97
N GLY A 419 29.45 17.25 -16.17
CA GLY A 419 28.73 16.47 -17.16
C GLY A 419 29.30 16.71 -18.56
N ARG A 420 29.55 15.61 -19.29
CA ARG A 420 29.81 15.65 -20.72
C ARG A 420 28.58 16.22 -21.45
N PRO A 421 28.74 17.12 -22.42
CA PRO A 421 27.60 17.63 -23.19
C PRO A 421 27.11 16.56 -24.17
N TRP A 422 25.78 16.53 -24.27
CA TRP A 422 24.97 15.76 -25.20
C TRP A 422 25.32 16.17 -26.64
N SER A 423 26.00 15.32 -27.41
CA SER A 423 26.14 15.48 -28.86
C SER A 423 25.14 14.56 -29.55
N GLY A 424 24.30 15.17 -30.38
CA GLY A 424 23.24 14.50 -31.13
C GLY A 424 23.80 13.50 -32.13
N ARG A 425 23.24 12.30 -32.13
CA ARG A 425 23.49 11.29 -33.16
C ARG A 425 22.43 11.47 -34.24
N VAL A 426 22.76 12.25 -35.27
CA VAL A 426 22.12 12.19 -36.59
C VAL A 426 22.95 11.22 -37.43
N GLY A 427 22.31 10.17 -37.94
CA GLY A 427 22.97 9.14 -38.74
C GLY A 427 23.28 9.58 -40.16
N ARG A 428 24.36 9.03 -40.73
CA ARG A 428 24.52 8.71 -42.16
C ARG A 428 25.86 8.02 -42.41
N GLY A 429 25.85 6.97 -43.21
CA GLY A 429 26.97 6.60 -44.08
C GLY A 429 27.56 5.22 -43.83
N ASP A 430 27.05 4.24 -44.58
CA ASP A 430 27.62 2.90 -44.71
C ASP A 430 28.97 2.96 -45.45
N GLU A 431 30.07 2.57 -44.80
CA GLU A 431 31.41 2.47 -45.42
C GLU A 431 31.97 1.04 -45.47
N GLU A 432 31.12 0.01 -45.38
CA GLU A 432 31.53 -1.38 -45.59
C GLU A 432 31.50 -1.83 -47.07
N LYS A 433 31.44 -0.88 -48.02
CA LYS A 433 31.43 -1.18 -49.46
C LYS A 433 32.58 -0.57 -50.27
N MET A 434 33.76 -0.44 -49.65
CA MET A 434 35.01 -0.02 -50.31
C MET A 434 36.16 -1.00 -50.01
N GLY A 435 35.90 -2.31 -50.14
CA GLY A 435 36.90 -3.38 -49.97
C GLY A 435 36.98 -4.37 -51.14
N LEU A 436 36.30 -4.11 -52.25
CA LEU A 436 36.29 -4.98 -53.42
C LEU A 436 36.33 -4.11 -54.67
N LEU A 437 37.55 -3.69 -55.07
CA LEU A 437 37.97 -3.40 -56.46
C LEU A 437 39.42 -2.86 -56.48
N GLU A 438 40.33 -3.48 -55.73
CA GLU A 438 41.77 -3.29 -55.91
C GLU A 438 42.39 -4.67 -56.14
N ASN A 439 42.01 -5.28 -57.27
CA ASN A 439 42.62 -6.45 -57.91
C ASN A 439 41.91 -6.65 -59.26
N MET A 440 42.28 -5.85 -60.26
CA MET A 440 42.29 -6.22 -61.68
C MET A 440 42.87 -5.08 -62.51
N ASP A 441 44.09 -5.35 -63.00
CA ASP A 441 44.86 -4.77 -64.10
C ASP A 441 45.21 -3.27 -64.10
#